data_AF-A0A9D4FGG4-F1
#
_entry.id   AF-A0A9D4FGG4-F1
#
_cell.length_a   1.000
_cell.length_b   1.000
_cell.length_c   1.000
_cell.angle_alpha   90.00
_cell.angle_beta   90.00
_cell.angle_gamma   90.00
#
_symmetry.space_group_name_H-M   'P 1'
#
loop_
_entity.id
_entity.type
_entity.pdbx_description
1 polymer ?
#
loop_
_entity_poly.entity_id
_entity_poly.type
_entity_poly.pdbx_seq_one_letter_code
_entity_poly.pdbx_strand_id
1 'polypeptide(L)'
;MTLPERREDLSEVWRRQLVSSALISAHVPFLSLEKIHVQQCIREVLHETRYSTSERETEALVTKVVDKMTYFPEPIKRFSRTGCKDVREKIYQELEIDLMEQ
;
A
#
# COMPACT_ATOMS: atom_id res chain seq x y z
N MET A 1 -24.44 -15.96 34.13
CA MET A 1 -23.79 -15.75 32.82
C MET A 1 -23.59 -14.26 32.64
N THR A 2 -22.51 -13.71 33.21
CA THR A 2 -22.10 -12.33 32.99
C THR A 2 -21.34 -12.27 31.67
N LEU A 3 -21.83 -11.45 30.75
CA LEU A 3 -21.15 -11.17 29.48
C LEU A 3 -19.80 -10.51 29.79
N PRO A 4 -18.72 -10.86 29.06
CA PRO A 4 -17.43 -10.24 29.30
C PRO A 4 -17.52 -8.75 28.98
N GLU A 5 -17.05 -7.93 29.91
CA GLU A 5 -16.95 -6.47 29.82
C GLU A 5 -16.05 -6.14 28.62
N ARG A 6 -16.69 -5.80 27.49
CA ARG A 6 -16.02 -5.41 26.25
C ARG A 6 -15.24 -4.12 26.56
N ARG A 7 -13.91 -4.20 26.66
CA ARG A 7 -13.02 -3.02 26.68
C ARG A 7 -13.42 -2.09 25.52
N GLU A 8 -14.11 -0.99 25.82
CA GLU A 8 -14.30 0.09 24.86
C GLU A 8 -12.95 0.76 24.66
N ASP A 9 -12.43 0.70 23.44
CA ASP A 9 -11.25 1.42 23.04
C ASP A 9 -11.52 2.92 23.23
N LEU A 10 -10.67 3.63 24.00
CA LEU A 10 -10.76 5.08 24.19
C LEU A 10 -10.80 5.82 22.84
N SER A 11 -10.25 5.20 21.78
CA SER A 11 -10.32 5.73 20.42
C SER A 11 -11.76 5.86 19.89
N GLU A 12 -12.65 4.97 20.33
CA GLU A 12 -14.02 4.92 19.86
C GLU A 12 -14.90 5.97 20.53
N VAL A 13 -14.61 6.28 21.81
CA VAL A 13 -15.36 7.26 22.61
C VAL A 13 -15.17 8.68 22.07
N TRP A 14 -13.93 9.11 21.82
CA TRP A 14 -13.70 10.46 21.28
C TRP A 14 -14.29 10.63 19.89
N ARG A 15 -14.23 9.58 19.06
CA ARG A 15 -14.78 9.61 17.70
C ARG A 15 -16.30 9.76 17.75
N ARG A 16 -16.98 9.06 18.65
CA ARG A 16 -18.42 9.21 18.86
C ARG A 16 -18.76 10.63 19.35
N GLN A 17 -17.99 11.20 20.28
CA GLN A 17 -18.18 12.58 20.75
C GLN A 17 -18.01 13.63 19.63
N LEU A 18 -16.98 13.49 18.78
CA LEU A 18 -16.73 14.39 17.66
C LEU A 18 -17.85 14.35 16.60
N VAL A 19 -18.36 13.15 16.32
CA VAL A 19 -19.48 12.96 15.39
C VAL A 19 -20.77 13.51 16.00
N SER A 20 -21.01 13.28 17.30
CA SER A 20 -22.21 13.76 18.00
C SER A 20 -22.27 15.29 18.12
N SER A 21 -21.10 15.94 18.17
CA SER A 21 -20.98 17.40 18.19
C SER A 21 -20.99 18.01 16.79
N ALA A 22 -21.15 17.19 15.73
CA ALA A 22 -21.19 17.61 14.33
C ALA A 22 -20.00 18.48 13.90
N LEU A 23 -18.83 18.30 14.54
CA LEU A 23 -17.62 19.06 14.21
C LEU A 23 -16.97 18.61 12.89
N ILE A 24 -17.32 17.43 12.40
CA ILE A 24 -16.85 16.89 11.12
C ILE A 24 -17.91 17.14 10.06
N SER A 25 -17.61 18.02 9.10
CA SER A 25 -18.52 18.33 7.98
C SER A 25 -18.57 17.21 6.94
N ALA A 26 -17.46 16.50 6.73
CA ALA A 26 -17.37 15.42 5.75
C ALA A 26 -16.33 14.37 6.18
N HIS A 27 -16.67 13.10 5.98
CA HIS A 27 -15.77 11.97 6.18
C HIS A 27 -15.40 11.37 4.82
N VAL A 28 -14.12 11.41 4.47
CA VAL A 28 -13.60 10.91 3.18
C VAL A 28 -12.72 9.68 3.44
N PRO A 29 -13.27 8.46 3.34
CA PRO A 29 -12.50 7.24 3.53
C PRO A 29 -11.62 6.98 2.30
N PHE A 30 -10.32 6.74 2.54
CA PHE A 30 -9.41 6.28 1.50
C PHE A 30 -9.50 4.76 1.34
N LEU A 31 -9.67 4.30 0.11
CA LEU A 31 -9.69 2.87 -0.21
C LEU A 31 -8.27 2.32 -0.34
N SER A 32 -8.09 1.06 0.01
CA SER A 32 -6.84 0.34 -0.23
C SER A 32 -6.58 0.20 -1.73
N LEU A 33 -5.31 0.32 -2.12
CA LEU A 33 -4.91 0.33 -3.51
C LEU A 33 -4.91 -1.08 -4.11
N GLU A 34 -5.50 -1.23 -5.29
CA GLU A 34 -5.37 -2.44 -6.12
C GLU A 34 -4.02 -2.54 -6.83
N LYS A 35 -3.69 -3.74 -7.35
CA LYS A 35 -2.46 -4.02 -8.11
C LYS A 35 -2.17 -3.02 -9.24
N ILE A 36 -3.21 -2.57 -9.95
CA ILE A 36 -3.06 -1.59 -11.05
C ILE A 36 -2.50 -0.25 -10.55
N HIS A 37 -2.88 0.18 -9.34
CA HIS A 37 -2.38 1.43 -8.76
C HIS A 37 -0.95 1.25 -8.26
N VAL A 38 -0.61 0.06 -7.74
CA VAL A 38 0.77 -0.26 -7.35
C VAL A 38 1.70 -0.23 -8.57
N GLN A 39 1.26 -0.79 -9.71
CA GLN A 39 2.00 -0.71 -10.97
C GLN A 39 2.26 0.73 -11.42
N GLN A 40 1.25 1.60 -11.33
CA GLN A 40 1.40 3.03 -11.66
C GLN A 40 2.40 3.71 -10.72
N CYS A 41 2.31 3.46 -9.41
CA CYS A 41 3.27 3.99 -8.45
C CYS A 41 4.70 3.52 -8.73
N ILE A 42 4.91 2.26 -9.14
CA ILE A 42 6.24 1.76 -9.50
C ILE A 42 6.78 2.52 -10.71
N ARG A 43 5.98 2.69 -11.77
CA ARG A 43 6.40 3.43 -12.96
C ARG A 43 6.79 4.88 -12.64
N GLU A 44 6.02 5.54 -11.77
CA GLU A 44 6.34 6.90 -11.33
C GLU A 44 7.66 6.95 -10.54
N VAL A 45 7.88 6.01 -9.62
CA VAL A 45 9.13 5.95 -8.85
C VAL A 45 10.33 5.68 -9.77
N LEU A 46 10.20 4.81 -10.77
CA LEU A 46 11.27 4.55 -11.75
C LEU A 46 11.58 5.78 -12.61
N HIS A 47 10.55 6.56 -12.95
CA HIS A 47 10.72 7.83 -13.64
C HIS A 47 11.43 8.87 -12.75
N GLU A 48 11.05 8.98 -11.48
CA GLU A 48 11.69 9.87 -10.50
C GLU A 48 13.17 9.54 -10.25
N THR A 49 13.52 8.24 -10.18
CA THR A 49 14.90 7.80 -9.95
C THR A 49 15.80 7.93 -11.19
N ARG A 50 15.25 8.38 -12.33
CA ARG A 50 15.95 8.46 -13.63
C ARG A 50 16.57 7.14 -14.05
N TYR A 51 15.99 6.02 -13.61
CA TYR A 51 16.46 4.70 -13.98
C TYR A 51 16.14 4.44 -15.45
N SER A 52 17.08 4.78 -16.33
CA SER A 52 16.91 4.65 -17.78
C SER A 52 17.27 3.25 -18.23
N THR A 53 16.26 2.42 -18.45
CA THR A 53 16.38 1.10 -19.09
C THR A 53 15.45 1.02 -20.30
N SER A 54 15.57 -0.05 -21.07
CA SER A 54 14.58 -0.30 -22.12
C SER A 54 13.18 -0.47 -21.53
N GLU A 55 12.15 -0.15 -22.31
CA GLU A 55 10.75 -0.32 -21.90
C GLU A 55 10.45 -1.76 -21.44
N ARG A 56 11.11 -2.75 -22.07
CA ARG A 56 11.00 -4.16 -21.71
C ARG A 56 11.55 -4.48 -20.33
N GLU A 57 12.70 -3.90 -19.97
CA GLU A 57 13.31 -4.08 -18.64
C GLU A 57 12.48 -3.39 -17.56
N THR A 58 11.93 -2.21 -17.87
CA THR A 58 11.01 -1.49 -16.97
C THR A 58 9.78 -2.33 -16.64
N GLU A 59 9.12 -2.92 -17.63
CA GLU A 59 7.93 -3.75 -17.39
C GLU A 59 8.27 -5.07 -16.66
N ALA A 60 9.45 -5.64 -16.90
CA ALA A 60 9.94 -6.79 -16.13
C ALA A 60 10.14 -6.43 -14.65
N LEU A 61 10.77 -5.29 -14.37
CA LEU A 61 10.98 -4.78 -13.02
C LEU A 61 9.66 -4.46 -12.32
N VAL A 62 8.72 -3.82 -13.02
CA VAL A 62 7.37 -3.56 -12.51
C VAL A 62 6.70 -4.86 -12.07
N THR A 63 6.75 -5.89 -12.92
CA THR A 63 6.14 -7.20 -12.60
C THR A 63 6.80 -7.85 -11.38
N LYS A 64 8.14 -7.89 -11.34
CA LYS A 64 8.91 -8.42 -10.20
C LYS A 64 8.53 -7.73 -8.89
N VAL A 65 8.50 -6.40 -8.87
CA VAL A 65 8.19 -5.61 -7.67
C VAL A 65 6.74 -5.79 -7.25
N VAL A 66 5.80 -5.79 -8.20
CA VAL A 66 4.37 -6.04 -7.93
C VAL A 66 4.19 -7.38 -7.23
N ASP A 67 4.87 -8.43 -7.67
CA ASP A 67 4.71 -9.77 -7.09
C ASP A 67 5.34 -9.91 -5.69
N LYS A 68 6.37 -9.11 -5.37
CA LYS A 68 7.01 -9.07 -4.04
C LYS A 68 6.22 -8.27 -3.01
N MET A 69 5.19 -7.54 -3.42
CA MET A 69 4.32 -6.80 -2.50
C MET A 69 3.34 -7.71 -1.75
N THR A 70 2.87 -7.27 -0.59
CA THR A 70 1.91 -8.02 0.23
C THR A 70 0.47 -7.61 -0.07
N TYR A 71 -0.37 -8.59 -0.42
CA TYR A 71 -1.76 -8.36 -0.80
C TYR A 71 -2.74 -9.12 0.08
N PHE A 72 -3.94 -8.58 0.18
CA PHE A 72 -5.08 -9.14 0.90
C PHE A 72 -6.37 -8.94 0.10
N PRO A 73 -7.47 -9.61 0.44
CA PRO A 73 -7.56 -10.82 1.25
C PRO A 73 -7.17 -12.07 0.47
N GLU A 74 -6.64 -13.09 1.14
CA GLU A 74 -6.47 -14.43 0.59
C GLU A 74 -7.83 -15.09 0.31
N PRO A 75 -7.99 -15.84 -0.80
CA PRO A 75 -6.97 -16.22 -1.78
C PRO A 75 -6.78 -15.22 -2.94
N ILE A 76 -7.65 -14.21 -3.05
CA ILE A 76 -7.76 -13.34 -4.24
C ILE A 76 -6.58 -12.35 -4.35
N LYS A 77 -5.97 -11.93 -3.23
CA LYS A 77 -4.78 -11.06 -3.19
C LYS A 77 -4.94 -9.80 -4.08
N ARG A 78 -6.06 -9.09 -3.93
CA ARG A 78 -6.45 -7.95 -4.78
C ARG A 78 -5.89 -6.61 -4.29
N PHE A 79 -5.91 -6.36 -2.99
CA PHE A 79 -5.57 -5.07 -2.40
C PHE A 79 -4.20 -5.11 -1.73
N SER A 80 -3.39 -4.07 -1.91
CA SER A 80 -2.09 -3.92 -1.26
C SER A 80 -2.29 -3.54 0.21
N ARG A 81 -1.59 -4.24 1.12
CA ARG A 81 -1.63 -3.92 2.56
C ARG A 81 -0.99 -2.58 2.87
N THR A 82 0.02 -2.18 2.10
CA THR A 82 0.83 -0.98 2.36
C THR A 82 0.68 0.09 1.28
N GLY A 83 -0.16 -0.15 0.27
CA GLY A 83 -0.38 0.77 -0.83
C GLY A 83 0.91 1.02 -1.62
N CYS A 84 1.23 2.30 -1.85
CA CYS A 84 2.46 2.73 -2.53
C CYS A 84 3.58 3.12 -1.56
N LYS A 85 3.39 2.93 -0.25
CA LYS A 85 4.36 3.36 0.77
C LYS A 85 5.69 2.62 0.64
N ASP A 86 5.65 1.29 0.50
CA ASP A 86 6.85 0.45 0.52
C ASP A 86 7.45 0.23 -0.88
N VAL A 87 6.80 0.73 -1.93
CA VAL A 87 7.18 0.50 -3.33
C VAL A 87 8.64 0.93 -3.59
N ARG A 88 9.03 2.11 -3.08
CA ARG A 88 10.38 2.65 -3.29
C ARG A 88 11.46 1.75 -2.69
N GLU A 89 11.24 1.26 -1.48
CA GLU A 89 12.17 0.34 -0.82
C GLU A 89 12.29 -0.98 -1.59
N LYS A 90 11.16 -1.52 -2.08
CA LYS A 90 11.15 -2.74 -2.90
C LYS A 90 11.87 -2.60 -4.23
N ILE A 91 11.76 -1.45 -4.89
CA ILE A 91 12.50 -1.18 -6.12
C ILE A 91 14.00 -1.18 -5.83
N TYR A 92 14.48 -0.49 -4.79
CA TYR A 92 15.91 -0.48 -4.47
C TYR A 92 16.45 -1.87 -4.13
N GLN A 93 15.69 -2.68 -3.40
CA GLN A 93 16.03 -4.09 -3.14
C GLN A 93 16.20 -4.87 -4.45
N GLU A 94 15.34 -4.64 -5.44
CA GLU A 94 15.44 -5.34 -6.73
C GLU A 94 16.63 -4.87 -7.56
N LEU A 95 16.86 -3.56 -7.60
CA LEU A 95 17.97 -2.97 -8.34
C LEU A 95 19.32 -3.41 -7.78
N GLU A 96 19.44 -3.55 -6.46
CA GLU A 96 20.65 -4.08 -5.82
C GLU A 96 20.89 -5.55 -6.18
N ILE A 97 19.83 -6.36 -6.24
CA ILE A 97 19.93 -7.76 -6.69
C ILE A 97 20.40 -7.84 -8.15
N ASP A 98 19.79 -7.05 -9.05
CA ASP A 98 20.15 -7.03 -10.47
C ASP A 98 21.62 -6.55 -10.68
N LEU A 99 22.18 -5.76 -9.75
CA LEU A 99 23.60 -5.35 -9.75
C LEU A 99 24.55 -6.42 -9.21
N MET A 100 24.05 -7.37 -8.40
CA MET A 100 24.85 -8.47 -7.84
C MET A 100 24.86 -9.71 -8.75
N GLU A 101 23.94 -9.80 -9.71
CA GLU A 101 23.88 -10.89 -10.70
C GLU A 101 24.71 -10.63 -11.97
N GLN A 102 25.42 -9.49 -12.05
CA GLN A 102 26.39 -9.16 -13.10
C GLN A 102 27.83 -9.47 -12.66
#